data_AF-A0AAU3GUC2-F1
#
_entry.id   AF-A0AAU3GUC2-F1
#
_cell.length_a   1.000
_cell.length_b   1.000
_cell.length_c   1.000
_cell.angle_alpha   90.00
_cell.angle_beta   90.00
_cell.angle_gamma   90.00
#
_symmetry.space_group_name_H-M   'P 1'
#
loop_
_entity.id
_entity.type
_entity.pdbx_description
1 polymer ?
#
loop_
_entity_poly.entity_id
_entity_poly.type
_entity_poly.pdbx_seq_one_letter_code
_entity_poly.pdbx_strand_id
1 'polypeptide(L)'
;MQNIAALQDLVTAESLDIEPTAAELDAIEQEMPLIQAEIVLLDAQIMTIDRPANELDERRIRRADRKVLAARRVLANKATTQVPGVGA
;
A
#
# COMPACT_ATOMS: atom_id res chain seq x y z
N MET A 1 -5.52 -31.73 12.93
CA MET A 1 -4.69 -30.78 12.16
C MET A 1 -4.64 -31.30 10.74
N GLN A 2 -5.22 -30.58 9.77
CA GLN A 2 -5.05 -30.93 8.36
C GLN A 2 -3.70 -30.37 7.91
N ASN A 3 -2.82 -31.23 7.42
CA ASN A 3 -1.54 -30.82 6.85
C ASN A 3 -1.78 -30.18 5.49
N ILE A 4 -1.09 -29.07 5.20
CA ILE A 4 -1.20 -28.33 3.93
C ILE A 4 -0.98 -29.26 2.72
N ALA A 5 -0.16 -30.30 2.87
CA ALA A 5 0.05 -31.31 1.84
C ALA A 5 -1.22 -32.07 1.42
N ALA A 6 -2.20 -32.28 2.32
CA ALA A 6 -3.47 -32.91 1.96
C ALA A 6 -4.45 -31.97 1.25
N LEU A 7 -4.15 -30.67 1.21
CA LEU A 7 -4.93 -29.63 0.51
C LEU A 7 -4.17 -29.08 -0.70
N GLN A 8 -3.11 -29.77 -1.15
CA GLN A 8 -2.23 -29.29 -2.21
C GLN A 8 -3.00 -28.99 -3.49
N ASP A 9 -3.88 -29.87 -3.94
CA ASP A 9 -4.66 -29.65 -5.17
C ASP A 9 -5.63 -28.45 -5.08
N LEU A 10 -6.02 -28.05 -3.86
CA LEU A 10 -6.89 -26.88 -3.63
C LEU A 10 -6.09 -25.57 -3.53
N VAL A 11 -4.89 -25.61 -2.94
CA VAL A 11 -4.02 -24.44 -2.73
C VAL A 11 -3.16 -24.15 -3.95
N THR A 12 -2.85 -25.18 -4.73
CA THR A 12 -2.07 -25.09 -5.97
C THR A 12 -3.06 -25.09 -7.12
N ALA A 13 -3.63 -23.93 -7.43
CA ALA A 13 -4.47 -23.76 -8.61
C ALA A 13 -3.67 -24.19 -9.87
N GLU A 14 -4.26 -25.04 -10.71
CA GLU A 14 -3.71 -25.36 -12.03
C GLU A 14 -3.67 -24.08 -12.88
N SER A 15 -2.47 -23.70 -13.31
CA SER A 15 -2.11 -22.48 -14.03
C SER A 15 -2.25 -21.17 -13.23
N LEU A 16 -1.15 -20.77 -12.59
CA LEU A 16 -0.91 -19.38 -12.18
C LEU A 16 -0.33 -18.54 -13.33
N ASP A 17 -0.35 -19.02 -14.58
CA ASP A 17 0.13 -18.29 -15.77
C ASP A 17 -0.87 -17.19 -16.21
N ILE A 18 -1.48 -16.50 -15.23
CA ILE A 18 -2.35 -15.35 -15.43
C ILE A 18 -1.49 -14.12 -15.14
N GLU A 19 -1.10 -13.42 -16.20
CA GLU A 19 -0.45 -12.11 -16.05
C GLU A 19 -1.50 -11.05 -15.65
N PRO A 20 -1.11 -10.05 -14.83
CA PRO A 20 -1.97 -8.91 -14.57
C PRO A 20 -2.33 -8.19 -15.88
N THR A 21 -3.59 -7.78 -15.98
CA THR A 21 -4.04 -6.90 -17.06
C THR A 21 -3.37 -5.54 -16.96
N ALA A 22 -3.29 -4.81 -18.09
CA ALA A 22 -2.75 -3.45 -18.10
C ALA A 22 -3.48 -2.51 -17.11
N ALA A 23 -4.79 -2.67 -16.94
CA ALA A 23 -5.59 -1.89 -16.00
C ALA A 23 -5.23 -2.18 -14.53
N GLU A 24 -4.92 -3.44 -14.20
CA GLU A 24 -4.45 -3.83 -12.87
C GLU A 24 -3.04 -3.28 -12.60
N LEU A 25 -2.15 -3.30 -13.59
CA LEU A 25 -0.83 -2.68 -13.49
C LEU A 25 -0.93 -1.16 -13.30
N ASP A 26 -1.81 -0.49 -14.06
CA ASP A 26 -2.07 0.94 -13.91
C ASP A 26 -2.65 1.28 -12.53
N ALA A 27 -3.49 0.40 -11.95
CA ALA A 27 -4.01 0.58 -10.60
C ALA A 27 -2.89 0.51 -9.55
N ILE A 28 -1.95 -0.43 -9.68
CA ILE A 28 -0.76 -0.52 -8.81
C ILE A 28 0.06 0.77 -8.91
N GLU A 29 0.32 1.26 -10.12
CA GLU A 29 1.10 2.49 -10.29
C GLU A 29 0.41 3.74 -9.73
N GLN A 30 -0.92 3.77 -9.70
CA GLN A 30 -1.65 4.83 -9.03
C GLN A 30 -1.46 4.80 -7.50
N GLU A 31 -1.27 3.63 -6.91
CA GLU A 31 -1.06 3.42 -5.46
C GLU A 31 0.40 3.63 -5.03
N MET A 32 1.37 3.45 -5.93
CA MET A 32 2.81 3.55 -5.63
C MET A 32 3.23 4.81 -4.86
N PRO A 33 2.73 6.03 -5.15
CA PRO A 33 3.07 7.22 -4.37
C PRO A 33 2.65 7.14 -2.90
N LEU A 34 1.53 6.47 -2.60
CA LEU A 34 1.09 6.26 -1.21
C LEU A 34 2.01 5.26 -0.51
N ILE A 35 2.28 4.12 -1.16
CA ILE A 35 3.16 3.08 -0.62
C ILE A 35 4.53 3.66 -0.28
N GLN A 36 5.12 4.47 -1.17
CA GLN A 36 6.39 5.14 -0.91
C GLN A 36 6.34 6.11 0.28
N ALA A 37 5.22 6.85 0.45
CA ALA A 37 5.05 7.72 1.60
C ALA A 37 4.96 6.94 2.92
N GLU A 38 4.30 5.78 2.90
CA GLU A 38 4.18 4.88 4.06
C GLU A 38 5.52 4.23 4.43
N ILE A 39 6.34 3.86 3.44
CA ILE A 39 7.72 3.40 3.68
C ILE A 39 8.55 4.48 4.38
N VAL A 40 8.47 5.74 3.92
CA VAL A 40 9.20 6.85 4.57
C VAL A 40 8.75 7.09 6.01
N LEU A 41 7.46 6.89 6.31
CA LEU A 41 6.96 6.95 7.68
C LEU A 41 7.49 5.78 8.52
N LEU A 42 7.44 4.58 7.97
CA LEU A 42 7.93 3.38 8.64
C LEU A 42 9.43 3.51 8.94
N ASP A 43 10.24 3.99 7.99
CA ASP A 43 11.67 4.26 8.20
C ASP A 43 11.88 5.25 9.35
N ALA A 44 11.11 6.34 9.39
CA ALA A 44 11.20 7.33 10.46
C ALA A 44 10.82 6.77 11.83
N GLN A 45 9.86 5.84 11.90
CA GLN A 45 9.48 5.14 13.13
C GLN A 45 10.55 4.13 13.55
N ILE A 46 11.08 3.34 12.61
CA ILE A 46 12.13 2.33 12.84
C ILE A 46 13.38 2.99 13.44
N MET A 47 13.77 4.17 12.96
CA MET A 47 14.91 4.93 13.51
C MET A 47 14.80 5.25 15.01
N THR A 48 13.60 5.16 15.59
CA THR A 48 13.33 5.47 17.01
C THR A 48 13.05 4.24 17.86
N ILE A 49 13.09 3.02 17.31
CA ILE A 49 12.75 1.81 18.09
C ILE A 49 13.76 1.55 19.21
N ASP A 50 15.05 1.75 18.95
CA ASP A 50 16.12 1.38 19.90
C ASP A 50 16.46 2.51 20.90
N ARG A 51 15.74 3.64 20.87
CA ARG A 51 16.04 4.79 21.73
C ARG A 51 14.82 5.68 21.96
N PRO A 52 14.76 6.45 23.06
CA PRO A 52 13.76 7.50 23.19
C PRO A 52 13.88 8.50 22.04
N ALA A 53 12.75 8.83 21.41
CA ALA A 53 12.70 9.80 20.33
C ALA A 53 13.10 11.19 20.84
N ASN A 54 13.99 11.86 20.10
CA ASN A 54 14.28 13.27 20.34
C ASN A 54 13.34 14.18 19.52
N GLU A 55 13.41 15.49 19.77
CA GLU A 55 12.55 16.46 19.06
C GLU A 55 12.68 16.42 17.53
N LEU A 56 13.87 16.12 17.00
CA LEU A 56 14.10 16.02 15.56
C LEU A 56 13.41 14.78 14.98
N ASP A 57 13.48 13.67 15.69
CA ASP A 57 12.83 12.42 15.30
C ASP A 57 11.30 12.59 15.30
N GLU A 58 10.74 13.25 16.31
CA GLU A 58 9.30 13.59 16.30
C GLU A 58 8.91 14.48 15.11
N ARG A 59 9.73 15.48 14.78
CA ARG A 59 9.49 16.36 13.61
C ARG A 59 9.55 15.57 12.31
N ARG A 60 10.46 14.59 12.20
CA ARG A 60 10.57 13.70 11.03
C ARG A 60 9.33 12.84 10.88
N ILE A 61 8.89 12.18 11.96
CA ILE A 61 7.67 11.37 11.97
C ILE A 61 6.46 12.22 11.57
N ARG A 62 6.25 13.39 12.20
CA ARG A 62 5.16 14.31 11.84
C ARG A 62 5.19 14.75 10.37
N ARG A 63 6.39 14.96 9.80
CA ARG A 63 6.53 15.31 8.38
C ARG A 63 6.19 14.12 7.48
N ALA A 64 6.60 12.90 7.85
CA ALA A 64 6.28 11.70 7.11
C ALA A 64 4.78 11.37 7.15
N ASP A 65 4.14 11.49 8.32
CA ASP A 65 2.67 11.36 8.47
C ASP A 65 1.92 12.32 7.54
N ARG A 66 2.34 13.58 7.49
CA ARG A 66 1.73 14.58 6.60
C ARG A 66 1.89 14.22 5.12
N LYS A 67 2.99 13.57 4.73
CA LYS A 67 3.17 13.08 3.36
C LYS A 67 2.21 11.93 3.05
N VAL A 68 2.06 10.98 3.98
CA VAL A 68 1.09 9.87 3.85
C VAL A 68 -0.32 10.42 3.67
N LEU A 69 -0.75 11.34 4.54
CA LEU A 69 -2.07 11.95 4.45
C LEU A 69 -2.28 12.70 3.12
N ALA A 70 -1.27 13.40 2.62
CA ALA A 70 -1.33 14.07 1.34
C ALA A 70 -1.48 13.07 0.17
N ALA A 71 -0.71 11.97 0.19
CA ALA A 71 -0.78 10.92 -0.82
C ALA A 71 -2.13 10.19 -0.80
N ARG A 72 -2.64 9.85 0.39
CA ARG A 72 -3.99 9.25 0.57
C ARG A 72 -5.08 10.14 0.00
N ARG A 73 -5.01 11.45 0.27
CA ARG A 73 -5.96 12.42 -0.30
C ARG A 73 -5.92 12.44 -1.82
N VAL A 74 -4.73 12.41 -2.42
CA VAL A 74 -4.58 12.38 -3.88
C VAL A 74 -5.17 11.09 -4.46
N LEU A 75 -4.86 9.94 -3.86
CA LEU A 75 -5.38 8.64 -4.31
C LEU A 75 -6.92 8.57 -4.21
N ALA A 76 -7.49 8.99 -3.08
CA ALA A 76 -8.95 9.00 -2.88
C ALA A 76 -9.67 9.90 -3.91
N ASN A 77 -9.09 11.05 -4.25
CA ASN A 77 -9.65 11.95 -5.26
C ASN A 77 -9.58 11.36 -6.68
N LYS A 78 -8.51 10.62 -6.99
CA LYS A 78 -8.37 9.91 -8.28
C LYS A 78 -9.39 8.78 -8.42
N ALA A 79 -9.57 7.96 -7.38
CA ALA A 79 -10.56 6.88 -7.37
C ALA A 79 -11.99 7.40 -7.61
N THR A 80 -12.33 8.55 -7.03
CA THR A 80 -13.64 9.20 -7.26
C THR A 80 -13.83 9.64 -8.72
N THR A 81 -12.76 10.01 -9.43
CA THR A 81 -12.81 10.42 -10.83
C THR A 81 -12.96 9.23 -11.79
N GLN A 82 -12.54 8.04 -11.37
CA GLN A 82 -12.61 6.83 -12.19
C GLN A 82 -13.94 6.07 -12.11
N VAL A 83 -14.87 6.48 -11.23
CA VAL A 83 -16.24 5.95 -11.25
C VAL A 83 -16.95 6.61 -12.45
N PRO A 84 -17.28 5.88 -13.54
CA PRO A 84 -18.10 6.46 -14.59
C PRO A 84 -19.45 6.80 -13.95
N GLY A 85 -19.94 8.01 -14.19
CA GLY A 85 -21.26 8.40 -13.71
C GLY A 85 -22.25 7.31 -14.08
N VAL A 86 -22.88 6.70 -13.07
CA VAL A 86 -24.08 5.89 -13.26
C VAL A 86 -25.13 6.87 -13.75
N GLY A 87 -25.21 7.00 -15.07
CA GLY A 87 -26.23 7.78 -15.76
C GLY A 87 -27.59 7.19 -15.42
N ALA A 88 -28.45 8.04 -14.87
CA ALA A 88 -29.88 7.81 -14.71
C ALA A 88 -30.58 7.66 -16.07
#